data_AF-A0A0R3PTL5-F1
#
_entry.id   AF-A0A0R3PTL5-F1
#
_cell.length_a   1.000
_cell.length_b   1.000
_cell.length_c   1.000
_cell.angle_alpha   90.00
_cell.angle_beta   90.00
_cell.angle_gamma   90.00
#
_symmetry.space_group_name_H-M   'P 1'
#
loop_
_entity.id
_entity.type
_entity.pdbx_description
1 polymer ?
#
loop_
_entity_poly.entity_id
_entity_poly.type
_entity_poly.pdbx_seq_one_letter_code
_entity_poly.pdbx_strand_id
1 'polypeptide(L)'
;MLCCFWAIAGECETNPFWMRIQCAKTCGTCDCSCALLLMSHSIKQFKKQINKYISKHTTTPKPTTTTSTTTTTSTTTTTTTTPDPCQDLNQHCKFWASLGECEVNPFWMRPHCQRSCRSCGEDVNTVYAPTPRKGCENSHKLCNFWAATGECDENPNYMVPYCPLSCLIC
;
A
#
# COMPACT_ATOMS: atom_id res chain seq x y z
N MET A 1 -11.36 19.90 8.82
CA MET A 1 -11.60 21.34 9.06
C MET A 1 -10.50 22.22 8.46
N LEU A 2 -9.22 21.82 8.42
CA LEU A 2 -8.15 22.64 7.84
C LEU A 2 -8.13 22.70 6.29
N CYS A 3 -8.52 21.62 5.58
CA CYS A 3 -8.39 21.55 4.12
C CYS A 3 -9.12 22.66 3.33
N CYS A 4 -10.32 23.11 3.77
CA CYS A 4 -11.01 24.20 3.08
C CYS A 4 -10.27 25.55 3.23
N PHE A 5 -9.61 25.79 4.37
CA PHE A 5 -8.81 27.00 4.55
C PHE A 5 -7.64 27.04 3.56
N TRP A 6 -6.95 25.92 3.39
CA TRP A 6 -5.80 25.79 2.50
C TRP A 6 -6.24 25.83 1.03
N ALA A 7 -7.37 25.21 0.69
CA ALA A 7 -7.95 25.31 -0.65
C ALA A 7 -8.33 26.75 -1.03
N ILE A 8 -8.95 27.51 -0.12
CA ILE A 8 -9.26 28.94 -0.33
C ILE A 8 -7.98 29.79 -0.41
N ALA A 9 -6.94 29.42 0.34
CA ALA A 9 -5.63 30.08 0.31
C ALA A 9 -4.82 29.79 -0.98
N GLY A 10 -5.36 29.01 -1.93
CA GLY A 10 -4.71 28.74 -3.22
C GLY A 10 -3.80 27.51 -3.24
N GLU A 11 -3.77 26.72 -2.17
CA GLU A 11 -2.88 25.55 -2.06
C GLU A 11 -3.19 24.47 -3.10
N CYS A 12 -4.37 24.48 -3.72
CA CYS A 12 -4.68 23.58 -4.84
C CYS A 12 -3.82 23.84 -6.09
N GLU A 13 -3.38 25.08 -6.30
CA GLU A 13 -2.51 25.48 -7.41
C GLU A 13 -1.04 25.52 -6.97
N THR A 14 -0.79 25.99 -5.75
CA THR A 14 0.56 26.10 -5.20
C THR A 14 1.15 24.76 -4.77
N ASN A 15 0.31 23.86 -4.25
CA ASN A 15 0.72 22.53 -3.80
C ASN A 15 -0.30 21.43 -4.19
N PRO A 16 -0.45 21.17 -5.50
CA PRO A 16 -1.48 20.26 -6.02
C PRO A 16 -1.28 18.82 -5.54
N PHE A 17 -0.04 18.39 -5.35
CA PHE A 17 0.27 17.03 -4.91
C PHE A 17 -0.13 16.79 -3.45
N TRP A 18 0.30 17.67 -2.54
CA TRP A 18 -0.05 17.55 -1.12
C TRP A 18 -1.55 17.69 -0.91
N MET A 19 -2.19 18.64 -1.60
CA MET A 19 -3.63 18.83 -1.52
C MET A 19 -4.40 17.64 -2.09
N ARG A 20 -3.91 16.94 -3.12
CA ARG A 20 -4.53 15.71 -3.64
C ARG A 20 -4.44 14.53 -2.68
N ILE A 21 -3.41 14.45 -1.84
CA ILE A 21 -3.24 13.34 -0.89
C ILE A 21 -4.00 13.61 0.40
N GLN A 22 -3.87 14.80 0.96
CA GLN A 22 -4.38 15.13 2.30
C GLN A 22 -5.74 15.82 2.28
N CYS A 23 -6.07 16.47 1.17
CA CYS A 23 -7.24 17.33 1.01
C CYS A 23 -7.96 17.11 -0.33
N ALA A 24 -7.94 15.87 -0.85
CA ALA A 24 -8.36 15.52 -2.21
C ALA A 24 -9.74 16.08 -2.62
N LYS A 25 -10.66 16.16 -1.65
CA LYS A 25 -12.06 16.57 -1.85
C LYS A 25 -12.28 18.09 -1.92
N THR A 26 -11.26 18.91 -1.69
CA THR A 26 -11.40 20.38 -1.71
C THR A 26 -10.81 21.03 -2.95
N CYS A 27 -10.04 20.28 -3.75
CA CYS A 27 -9.51 20.75 -5.03
C CYS A 27 -10.28 20.11 -6.18
N GLY A 28 -10.98 20.92 -6.98
CA GLY A 28 -11.72 20.48 -8.17
C GLY A 28 -13.22 20.22 -7.97
N THR A 29 -13.74 20.30 -6.74
CA THR A 29 -15.18 20.41 -6.47
C THR A 29 -15.44 21.76 -5.83
N CYS A 30 -16.35 22.56 -6.38
CA CYS A 30 -16.73 23.88 -5.85
C CYS A 30 -17.55 23.78 -4.54
N ASP A 31 -17.15 22.92 -3.61
CA ASP A 31 -17.94 22.52 -2.44
C ASP A 31 -17.36 23.02 -1.10
N CYS A 32 -16.54 24.09 -1.12
CA CYS A 32 -16.26 24.87 0.10
C CYS A 32 -17.26 26.02 0.31
N SER A 33 -18.45 25.96 -0.33
CA SER A 33 -19.54 26.93 -0.13
C SER A 33 -20.70 26.33 0.67
N CYS A 34 -20.71 26.64 1.96
CA CYS A 34 -21.88 26.79 2.84
C CYS A 34 -22.74 25.55 3.19
N ALA A 35 -22.35 24.84 4.26
CA ALA A 35 -23.29 24.08 5.11
C ALA A 35 -23.48 24.74 6.49
N LEU A 36 -23.37 26.07 6.58
CA LEU A 36 -23.58 26.85 7.80
C LEU A 36 -25.04 27.31 7.98
N LEU A 37 -25.97 26.98 7.06
CA LEU A 37 -27.35 27.50 7.12
C LEU A 37 -28.51 26.50 7.03
N LEU A 38 -28.33 25.18 6.79
CA LEU A 38 -29.50 24.32 6.52
C LEU A 38 -29.62 22.96 7.23
N MET A 39 -28.87 22.64 8.30
CA MET A 39 -29.12 21.37 9.04
C MET A 39 -29.06 21.50 10.58
N SER A 40 -29.62 22.57 11.13
CA SER A 40 -29.78 22.76 12.58
C SER A 40 -30.85 21.87 13.26
N HIS A 41 -31.46 20.90 12.56
CA HIS A 41 -32.61 20.15 13.11
C HIS A 41 -32.48 18.62 13.23
N SER A 42 -31.39 17.97 12.79
CA SER A 42 -31.35 16.48 12.75
C SER A 42 -30.30 15.78 13.63
N ILE A 43 -29.46 16.50 14.38
CA ILE A 43 -28.37 15.88 15.16
C ILE A 43 -28.89 15.09 16.39
N LYS A 44 -30.08 15.41 16.92
CA LYS A 44 -30.63 14.69 18.09
C LYS A 44 -31.03 13.24 17.79
N GLN A 45 -31.29 12.87 16.53
CA GLN A 45 -31.64 11.48 16.18
C GLN A 45 -30.43 10.59 15.85
N PHE A 46 -29.29 11.19 15.47
CA PHE A 46 -28.12 10.42 15.04
C PHE A 46 -27.34 9.81 16.23
N LYS A 47 -27.31 10.49 17.39
CA LYS A 47 -26.70 9.95 18.62
C LYS A 47 -27.37 8.66 19.11
N LYS A 48 -28.67 8.46 18.83
CA LYS A 48 -29.38 7.23 19.22
C LYS A 48 -28.98 6.02 18.37
N GLN A 49 -28.56 6.24 17.12
CA GLN A 49 -28.13 5.15 16.23
C GLN A 49 -26.65 4.77 16.41
N ILE A 50 -25.78 5.74 16.72
CA ILE A 50 -24.36 5.46 17.03
C ILE A 50 -24.22 4.59 18.29
N ASN A 51 -24.96 4.88 19.37
CA ASN A 51 -24.87 4.09 20.60
C ASN A 51 -25.42 2.65 20.43
N LYS A 52 -26.36 2.44 19.50
CA LYS A 52 -26.87 1.11 19.14
C LYS A 52 -25.88 0.30 18.30
N TYR A 53 -25.06 0.97 17.49
CA TYR A 53 -24.03 0.33 16.65
C TYR A 53 -22.76 -0.01 17.45
N ILE A 54 -22.30 0.89 18.33
CA ILE A 54 -21.13 0.67 19.19
C ILE A 54 -21.38 -0.50 20.17
N SER A 55 -22.60 -0.62 20.72
CA SER A 55 -22.99 -1.75 21.58
C SER A 55 -22.93 -3.12 20.88
N LYS A 56 -22.87 -3.19 19.54
CA LYS A 56 -22.84 -4.45 18.79
C LYS A 56 -21.46 -4.84 18.24
N HIS A 57 -20.46 -3.96 18.27
CA HIS A 57 -19.14 -4.24 17.67
C HIS A 57 -17.91 -3.96 18.57
N THR A 58 -18.11 -3.66 19.87
CA THR A 58 -17.02 -3.73 20.86
C THR A 58 -17.01 -5.08 21.55
N THR A 59 -16.22 -6.04 21.05
CA THR A 59 -15.77 -7.19 21.83
C THR A 59 -14.40 -6.88 22.42
N THR A 60 -14.37 -6.76 23.75
CA THR A 60 -13.15 -6.67 24.56
C THR A 60 -12.23 -7.87 24.29
N PRO A 61 -10.93 -7.70 23.98
CA PRO A 61 -9.99 -8.81 24.08
C PRO A 61 -9.84 -9.19 25.55
N LYS A 62 -10.29 -10.38 25.91
CA LYS A 62 -10.00 -11.01 27.21
C LYS A 62 -8.50 -11.31 27.28
N PRO A 63 -7.81 -11.08 28.41
CA PRO A 63 -6.47 -11.62 28.60
C PRO A 63 -6.60 -13.14 28.75
N THR A 64 -6.20 -13.87 27.72
CA THR A 64 -6.14 -15.32 27.75
C THR A 64 -4.69 -15.73 27.97
N THR A 65 -4.39 -16.07 29.22
CA THR A 65 -3.20 -16.87 29.57
C THR A 65 -3.43 -18.28 29.02
N THR A 66 -2.63 -18.71 28.06
CA THR A 66 -2.59 -20.12 27.62
C THR A 66 -1.15 -20.51 27.35
N THR A 67 -0.71 -21.48 28.15
CA THR A 67 0.53 -22.23 28.09
C THR A 67 0.77 -22.77 26.67
N SER A 68 1.90 -22.42 26.05
CA SER A 68 2.32 -22.96 24.76
C SER A 68 3.46 -23.95 24.95
N THR A 69 3.10 -25.21 24.75
CA THR A 69 3.98 -26.36 24.57
C THR A 69 4.82 -26.21 23.32
N THR A 70 6.13 -26.39 23.45
CA THR A 70 7.09 -26.53 22.35
C THR A 70 6.77 -27.80 21.56
N THR A 71 6.35 -27.67 20.30
CA THR A 71 6.31 -28.80 19.36
C THR A 71 7.26 -28.51 18.21
N THR A 72 8.47 -29.03 18.34
CA THR A 72 9.48 -29.11 17.29
C THR A 72 9.08 -30.23 16.33
N THR A 73 8.44 -29.90 15.21
CA THR A 73 8.30 -30.83 14.08
C THR A 73 9.36 -30.47 13.05
N SER A 74 10.55 -31.04 13.25
CA SER A 74 11.65 -31.00 12.28
C SER A 74 11.40 -32.11 11.25
N THR A 75 10.67 -31.81 10.18
CA THR A 75 10.57 -32.71 9.03
C THR A 75 11.62 -32.30 8.01
N THR A 76 12.82 -32.87 8.17
CA THR A 76 13.85 -32.88 7.13
C THR A 76 13.43 -33.90 6.09
N THR A 77 12.87 -33.44 4.97
CA THR A 77 12.73 -34.27 3.76
C THR A 77 13.68 -33.72 2.71
N THR A 78 14.89 -34.28 2.71
CA THR A 78 15.85 -34.14 1.62
C THR A 78 15.36 -34.99 0.46
N THR A 79 14.81 -34.36 -0.58
CA THR A 79 14.56 -34.99 -1.87
C THR A 79 15.16 -34.11 -2.95
N THR A 80 16.16 -34.64 -3.63
CA THR A 80 16.78 -34.07 -4.83
C THR A 80 15.73 -34.04 -5.94
N THR A 81 15.24 -32.87 -6.27
CA THR A 81 14.33 -32.60 -7.40
C THR A 81 14.49 -31.12 -7.73
N THR A 82 14.45 -30.76 -9.01
CA THR A 82 14.52 -29.38 -9.50
C THR A 82 13.76 -28.44 -8.56
N PRO A 83 14.40 -27.39 -8.00
CA PRO A 83 13.75 -26.53 -7.00
C PRO A 83 12.47 -25.96 -7.61
N ASP A 84 11.34 -26.20 -6.93
CA ASP A 84 10.07 -25.56 -7.27
C ASP A 84 10.32 -24.05 -7.35
N PRO A 85 10.19 -23.42 -8.53
CA PRO A 85 10.51 -22.01 -8.68
C PRO A 85 9.62 -21.13 -7.80
N CYS A 86 8.45 -21.64 -7.38
CA CYS A 86 7.58 -20.96 -6.43
C CYS A 86 7.71 -21.51 -5.02
N GLN A 87 8.55 -20.85 -4.23
CA GLN A 87 8.79 -21.20 -2.83
C GLN A 87 8.85 -19.99 -1.91
N ASP A 88 8.60 -20.23 -0.64
CA ASP A 88 8.94 -19.28 0.43
C ASP A 88 10.38 -19.54 0.86
N LEU A 89 11.24 -18.54 0.68
CA LEU A 89 12.67 -18.62 1.02
C LEU A 89 12.94 -18.41 2.51
N ASN A 90 11.92 -17.98 3.28
CA ASN A 90 12.03 -17.79 4.71
C ASN A 90 10.89 -18.51 5.46
N GLN A 91 11.23 -19.12 6.59
CA GLN A 91 10.27 -19.82 7.45
C GLN A 91 9.14 -18.90 7.98
N HIS A 92 9.40 -17.59 8.07
CA HIS A 92 8.43 -16.60 8.56
C HIS A 92 7.56 -15.99 7.45
N CYS A 93 7.72 -16.38 6.19
CA CYS A 93 6.95 -15.83 5.06
C CYS A 93 5.43 -15.86 5.31
N LYS A 94 4.90 -16.98 5.83
CA LYS A 94 3.46 -17.09 6.16
C LYS A 94 3.02 -16.09 7.22
N PHE A 95 3.85 -15.90 8.25
CA PHE A 95 3.59 -14.96 9.33
C PHE A 95 3.62 -13.52 8.83
N TRP A 96 4.66 -13.13 8.09
CA TRP A 96 4.78 -11.79 7.50
C TRP A 96 3.68 -11.50 6.49
N ALA A 97 3.33 -12.46 5.63
CA ALA A 97 2.17 -12.32 4.75
C ALA A 97 0.87 -12.13 5.53
N SER A 98 0.69 -12.82 6.67
CA SER A 98 -0.49 -12.60 7.53
C SER A 98 -0.52 -11.22 8.21
N LEU A 99 0.62 -10.54 8.28
CA LEU A 99 0.74 -9.15 8.74
C LEU A 99 0.57 -8.12 7.61
N GLY A 100 0.38 -8.55 6.36
CA GLY A 100 0.25 -7.65 5.20
C GLY A 100 1.57 -7.18 4.61
N GLU A 101 2.69 -7.87 4.89
CA GLU A 101 4.01 -7.49 4.37
C GLU A 101 4.09 -7.61 2.83
N CYS A 102 3.24 -8.42 2.20
CA CYS A 102 3.19 -8.52 0.75
C CYS A 102 2.82 -7.19 0.08
N GLU A 103 2.04 -6.34 0.77
CA GLU A 103 1.63 -5.01 0.32
C GLU A 103 2.54 -3.92 0.88
N VAL A 104 3.00 -4.06 2.14
CA VAL A 104 3.86 -3.07 2.81
C VAL A 104 5.29 -3.12 2.29
N ASN A 105 5.83 -4.31 2.04
CA ASN A 105 7.19 -4.55 1.57
C ASN A 105 7.21 -5.48 0.33
N PRO A 106 6.57 -5.07 -0.77
CA PRO A 106 6.32 -5.91 -1.93
C PRO A 106 7.61 -6.30 -2.65
N PHE A 107 8.60 -5.41 -2.73
CA PHE A 107 9.87 -5.64 -3.44
C PHE A 107 10.76 -6.68 -2.75
N TRP A 108 10.58 -6.90 -1.44
CA TRP A 108 11.23 -7.98 -0.73
C TRP A 108 10.35 -9.23 -0.68
N MET A 109 9.09 -9.06 -0.27
CA MET A 109 8.19 -10.19 -0.03
C MET A 109 7.80 -10.92 -1.30
N ARG A 110 7.44 -10.24 -2.38
CA ARG A 110 6.95 -10.92 -3.59
C ARG A 110 8.01 -11.82 -4.24
N PRO A 111 9.29 -11.42 -4.34
CA PRO A 111 10.33 -12.32 -4.86
C PRO A 111 10.78 -13.42 -3.89
N HIS A 112 10.72 -13.19 -2.56
CA HIS A 112 11.29 -14.11 -1.56
C HIS A 112 10.25 -14.99 -0.83
N CYS A 113 9.00 -14.57 -0.79
CA CYS A 113 7.89 -15.23 -0.11
C CYS A 113 6.78 -15.54 -1.13
N GLN A 114 7.16 -16.12 -2.26
CA GLN A 114 6.29 -16.24 -3.44
C GLN A 114 5.01 -17.02 -3.19
N ARG A 115 5.05 -18.08 -2.38
CA ARG A 115 3.83 -18.87 -2.08
C ARG A 115 2.93 -18.11 -1.12
N SER A 116 3.52 -17.52 -0.09
CA SER A 116 2.79 -16.74 0.92
C SER A 116 2.15 -15.48 0.32
N CYS A 117 2.82 -14.82 -0.63
CA CYS A 117 2.30 -13.63 -1.34
C CYS A 117 1.58 -13.93 -2.65
N ARG A 118 1.47 -15.20 -3.06
CA ARG A 118 0.87 -15.62 -4.34
C ARG A 118 1.49 -14.92 -5.56
N SER A 119 2.80 -14.72 -5.51
CA SER A 119 3.61 -13.99 -6.49
C SER A 119 4.61 -14.91 -7.19
N CYS A 120 4.20 -16.15 -7.46
CA CYS A 120 5.03 -17.14 -8.16
C CYS A 120 5.54 -16.58 -9.49
N GLY A 121 6.86 -16.65 -9.71
CA GLY A 121 7.47 -16.17 -10.95
C GLY A 121 7.70 -14.66 -11.01
N GLU A 122 7.44 -13.94 -9.92
CA GLU A 122 7.87 -12.55 -9.78
C GLU A 122 9.30 -12.44 -9.25
N ASP A 123 9.98 -11.40 -9.70
CA ASP A 123 11.29 -10.98 -9.26
C ASP A 123 11.28 -9.46 -9.00
N VAL A 124 12.39 -8.93 -8.49
CA VAL A 124 12.49 -7.51 -8.10
C VAL A 124 12.19 -6.53 -9.26
N ASN A 125 12.44 -6.93 -10.51
CA ASN A 125 12.22 -6.12 -11.70
C ASN A 125 10.80 -6.27 -12.31
N THR A 126 9.99 -7.20 -11.81
CA THR A 126 8.59 -7.41 -12.23
C THR A 126 7.58 -6.93 -11.19
N VAL A 127 8.00 -6.74 -9.94
CA VAL A 127 7.17 -6.08 -8.92
C VAL A 127 6.80 -4.67 -9.38
N TYR A 128 5.50 -4.42 -9.50
CA TYR A 128 4.90 -3.18 -10.01
C TYR A 128 5.40 -2.73 -11.39
N ALA A 129 5.90 -3.67 -12.21
CA ALA A 129 6.33 -3.34 -13.57
C ALA A 129 5.17 -2.76 -14.40
N PRO A 130 5.40 -1.64 -15.11
CA PRO A 130 4.50 -1.18 -16.16
C PRO A 130 4.33 -2.22 -17.27
N THR A 131 3.28 -2.06 -18.07
CA THR A 131 3.10 -2.87 -19.27
C THR A 131 4.29 -2.68 -20.23
N PRO A 132 4.93 -3.76 -20.73
CA PRO A 132 6.05 -3.65 -21.65
C PRO A 132 5.70 -2.82 -22.88
N ARG A 133 6.57 -1.89 -23.25
CA ARG A 133 6.42 -1.06 -24.46
C ARG A 133 7.64 -1.26 -25.36
N LYS A 134 7.41 -1.67 -26.61
CA LYS A 134 8.50 -1.94 -27.56
C LYS A 134 9.37 -0.70 -27.74
N GLY A 135 10.68 -0.84 -27.52
CA GLY A 135 11.64 0.26 -27.62
C GLY A 135 11.69 1.16 -26.40
N CYS A 136 11.01 0.79 -25.31
CA CYS A 136 11.17 1.44 -24.02
C CYS A 136 11.48 0.43 -22.94
N GLU A 137 12.69 0.53 -22.39
CA GLU A 137 13.23 -0.44 -21.46
C GLU A 137 13.93 0.29 -20.31
N ASN A 138 13.88 -0.32 -19.14
CA ASN A 138 14.70 0.09 -18.01
C ASN A 138 16.13 -0.42 -18.21
N SER A 139 17.11 0.39 -17.82
CA SER A 139 18.53 0.01 -17.80
C SER A 139 18.96 -0.64 -16.48
N HIS A 140 18.10 -0.62 -15.45
CA HIS A 140 18.41 -1.19 -14.14
C HIS A 140 17.26 -2.01 -13.56
N LYS A 141 17.58 -3.12 -12.88
CA LYS A 141 16.60 -4.05 -12.29
C LYS A 141 15.74 -3.44 -11.17
N LEU A 142 16.24 -2.38 -10.52
CA LEU A 142 15.53 -1.66 -9.44
C LEU A 142 14.75 -0.45 -9.94
N CYS A 143 14.65 -0.22 -11.25
CA CYS A 143 13.92 0.94 -11.77
C CYS A 143 12.46 0.99 -11.27
N ASN A 144 11.76 -0.15 -11.19
CA ASN A 144 10.40 -0.16 -10.65
C ASN A 144 10.36 0.18 -9.15
N PHE A 145 11.36 -0.27 -8.39
CA PHE A 145 11.48 0.08 -6.97
C PHE A 145 11.68 1.58 -6.79
N TRP A 146 12.66 2.14 -7.49
CA TRP A 146 12.95 3.57 -7.45
C TRP A 146 11.78 4.43 -7.93
N ALA A 147 11.12 4.03 -9.01
CA ALA A 147 9.91 4.69 -9.47
C ALA A 147 8.79 4.63 -8.41
N ALA A 148 8.57 3.47 -7.79
CA ALA A 148 7.58 3.31 -6.73
C ALA A 148 7.90 4.13 -5.46
N THR A 149 9.16 4.47 -5.23
CA THR A 149 9.60 5.33 -4.11
C THR A 149 9.67 6.82 -4.47
N GLY A 150 9.28 7.22 -5.68
CA GLY A 150 9.21 8.63 -6.10
C GLY A 150 10.48 9.19 -6.75
N GLU A 151 11.46 8.35 -7.10
CA GLU A 151 12.73 8.82 -7.69
C GLU A 151 12.55 9.47 -9.07
N CYS A 152 11.45 9.17 -9.77
CA CYS A 152 11.17 9.84 -11.05
C CYS A 152 11.01 11.36 -10.89
N ASP A 153 10.54 11.81 -9.72
CA ASP A 153 10.36 13.23 -9.38
C ASP A 153 11.56 13.80 -8.63
N GLU A 154 12.11 13.03 -7.67
CA GLU A 154 13.20 13.48 -6.80
C GLU A 154 14.58 13.42 -7.49
N ASN A 155 14.77 12.46 -8.40
CA ASN A 155 16.04 12.23 -9.10
C ASN A 155 15.85 12.01 -10.61
N PRO A 156 15.23 12.97 -11.31
CA PRO A 156 14.89 12.84 -12.73
C PRO A 156 16.15 12.71 -13.61
N ASN A 157 17.27 13.32 -13.19
CA ASN A 157 18.53 13.25 -13.94
C ASN A 157 19.05 11.82 -14.12
N TYR A 158 18.80 10.94 -13.15
CA TYR A 158 19.12 9.53 -13.27
C TYR A 158 17.94 8.75 -13.85
N MET A 159 16.73 8.99 -13.35
CA MET A 159 15.58 8.16 -13.70
C MET A 159 15.13 8.33 -15.15
N VAL A 160 15.23 9.53 -15.72
CA VAL A 160 14.84 9.77 -17.13
C VAL A 160 15.67 8.96 -18.13
N PRO A 161 17.01 9.04 -18.14
CA PRO A 161 17.81 8.30 -19.11
C PRO A 161 17.91 6.79 -18.80
N TYR A 162 17.80 6.37 -17.54
CA TYR A 162 18.07 4.98 -17.15
C TYR A 162 16.82 4.16 -16.79
N CYS A 163 15.70 4.79 -16.44
CA CYS A 163 14.46 4.12 -16.03
C CYS A 163 13.21 4.64 -16.76
N PRO A 164 13.25 4.89 -18.08
CA PRO A 164 12.17 5.56 -18.79
C PRO A 164 10.85 4.79 -18.77
N LEU A 165 10.91 3.45 -18.81
CA LEU A 165 9.72 2.60 -18.73
C LEU A 165 9.04 2.73 -17.36
N SER A 166 9.82 2.64 -16.28
CA SER A 166 9.29 2.73 -14.91
C SER A 166 8.70 4.09 -14.60
N CYS A 167 9.27 5.16 -15.16
CA CYS A 167 8.75 6.51 -15.03
C CYS A 167 7.63 6.86 -16.02
N LEU A 168 7.25 5.94 -16.92
CA LEU A 168 6.19 6.14 -17.91
C LEU A 168 6.42 7.36 -18.83
N ILE A 169 7.68 7.69 -19.12
CA ILE A 169 8.07 8.86 -19.93
C ILE A 169 8.42 8.51 -21.38
N CYS A 170 8.20 7.27 -21.74
CA CYS A 170 8.30 6.71 -23.07
C CYS A 170 6.94 6.11 -23.47
#